data_AF-A0A6L5G9A9-F1
#
_entry.id   AF-A0A6L5G9A9-F1
#
_cell.length_a   1.000
_cell.length_b   1.000
_cell.length_c   1.000
_cell.angle_alpha   90.00
_cell.angle_beta   90.00
_cell.angle_gamma   90.00
#
_symmetry.space_group_name_H-M   'P 1'
#
loop_
_entity.id
_entity.type
_entity.pdbx_description
1 polymer ?
#
loop_
_entity_poly.entity_id
_entity_poly.type
_entity_poly.pdbx_seq_one_letter_code
_entity_poly.pdbx_strand_id
1 'polypeptide(L)'
;MISAAERGAAAPRKDSRPSRHARSRNGCTRPGRTPLWSNQEPPRPPGSRSASRRGTRRAAGADMRVLQEYVKAWGTDNMVRYPRSRWMREFPAPAAAYPGVDFLPVDMPTVFTSHLTGRYELFARIDVARGPAGPLQVVVVGAVPADPEATLFCLDIASGRILMLGVKDRTLELVNSSFKALSEFLYHFALFVDQDTGRAGRARRAAVLRATLAGIDPAAFADPESWWSVTFMQLEYRTA
;
A
#
# COMPACT_ATOMS: atom_id res chain seq x y z
N MET A 1 4.98 52.81 -50.56
CA MET A 1 5.74 53.16 -49.34
C MET A 1 6.12 51.83 -48.70
N ILE A 2 7.32 51.26 -48.96
CA ILE A 2 8.61 51.46 -48.25
C ILE A 2 8.41 51.14 -46.74
N SER A 3 9.07 50.20 -46.04
CA SER A 3 10.36 49.50 -46.17
C SER A 3 10.37 48.30 -45.19
N ALA A 4 11.07 47.19 -45.49
CA ALA A 4 12.31 46.66 -44.85
C ALA A 4 12.23 46.18 -43.38
N ALA A 5 13.05 45.28 -42.86
CA ALA A 5 13.94 44.21 -43.33
C ALA A 5 14.51 43.51 -42.07
N GLU A 6 14.81 42.22 -42.21
CA GLU A 6 15.90 41.41 -41.63
C GLU A 6 16.63 41.81 -40.33
N ARG A 7 16.82 40.79 -39.47
CA ARG A 7 18.00 40.43 -38.64
C ARG A 7 17.65 39.08 -37.97
N GLY A 8 18.44 38.01 -37.93
CA GLY A 8 19.83 37.75 -38.24
C GLY A 8 20.44 36.84 -37.16
N ALA A 9 21.09 35.74 -37.59
CA ALA A 9 22.15 34.96 -36.89
C ALA A 9 21.78 34.20 -35.59
N ALA A 10 22.47 33.15 -35.13
CA ALA A 10 23.35 32.09 -35.63
C ALA A 10 23.68 31.21 -34.39
N ALA A 11 23.85 29.89 -34.57
CA ALA A 11 24.24 28.96 -33.50
C ALA A 11 25.69 29.16 -33.00
N PRO A 12 26.07 28.56 -31.86
CA PRO A 12 27.09 27.50 -31.99
C PRO A 12 26.89 26.27 -31.08
N ARG A 13 27.43 25.16 -31.59
CA ARG A 13 27.66 23.85 -30.94
C ARG A 13 28.68 23.95 -29.80
N LYS A 14 28.58 23.07 -28.81
CA LYS A 14 29.75 22.48 -28.13
C LYS A 14 29.53 20.99 -27.84
N ASP A 15 30.31 20.19 -28.55
CA ASP A 15 30.72 18.84 -28.17
C ASP A 15 31.50 18.88 -26.85
N SER A 16 31.36 17.86 -25.99
CA SER A 16 32.50 17.23 -25.29
C SER A 16 32.13 15.89 -24.66
N ARG A 17 32.98 14.92 -25.03
CA ARG A 17 33.05 13.48 -24.82
C ARG A 17 33.19 12.98 -23.37
N PRO A 18 33.11 11.64 -23.16
CA PRO A 18 33.05 10.98 -21.86
C PRO A 18 34.44 10.69 -21.27
N SER A 19 34.52 10.60 -19.95
CA SER A 19 35.69 10.04 -19.26
C SER A 19 35.47 8.58 -18.86
N ARG A 20 36.39 7.74 -19.34
CA ARG A 20 36.62 6.33 -18.99
C ARG A 20 37.51 6.22 -17.74
N HIS A 21 37.52 4.99 -17.19
CA HIS A 21 38.52 4.38 -16.29
C HIS A 21 38.40 4.80 -14.80
N ALA A 22 38.52 3.92 -13.81
CA ALA A 22 39.32 2.70 -13.76
C ALA A 22 38.72 1.61 -12.85
N ARG A 23 39.07 0.37 -13.19
CA ARG A 23 38.97 -0.86 -12.40
C ARG A 23 39.93 -0.82 -11.20
N SER A 24 39.54 -1.46 -10.10
CA SER A 24 40.41 -2.22 -9.19
C SER A 24 39.46 -3.04 -8.29
N ARG A 25 39.22 -4.35 -8.45
CA ARG A 25 40.08 -5.54 -8.37
C ARG A 25 41.11 -5.48 -7.24
N ASN A 26 40.72 -6.02 -6.09
CA ASN A 26 41.48 -6.91 -5.20
C ASN A 26 40.43 -7.52 -4.24
N GLY A 27 40.30 -8.83 -4.00
CA GLY A 27 41.26 -9.92 -4.13
C GLY A 27 41.52 -10.52 -2.73
N CYS A 28 41.44 -11.84 -2.63
CA CYS A 28 41.70 -12.72 -1.46
C CYS A 28 40.58 -12.86 -0.41
N THR A 29 39.89 -14.01 -0.27
CA THR A 29 40.32 -15.37 0.16
C THR A 29 40.94 -15.34 1.57
N ARG A 30 40.61 -16.17 2.57
CA ARG A 30 40.24 -17.61 2.60
C ARG A 30 39.56 -17.94 3.97
N PRO A 31 39.04 -19.18 4.15
CA PRO A 31 38.11 -19.57 5.21
C PRO A 31 38.79 -20.08 6.49
N GLY A 32 38.19 -19.75 7.64
CA GLY A 32 38.51 -20.34 8.94
C GLY A 32 37.46 -21.36 9.34
N ARG A 33 37.90 -22.61 9.51
CA ARG A 33 37.15 -23.79 9.95
C ARG A 33 36.99 -23.82 11.49
N THR A 34 35.76 -24.18 11.94
CA THR A 34 35.34 -24.94 13.17
C THR A 34 35.81 -24.50 14.56
N PRO A 35 34.93 -24.59 15.59
CA PRO A 35 34.51 -25.87 16.21
C PRO A 35 32.97 -25.99 16.30
N LEU A 36 32.34 -27.08 15.90
CA LEU A 36 32.04 -28.29 16.70
C LEU A 36 31.49 -28.00 18.11
N TRP A 37 30.30 -27.39 18.18
CA TRP A 37 29.49 -27.40 19.40
C TRP A 37 28.66 -28.68 19.43
N SER A 38 29.17 -29.67 20.18
CA SER A 38 28.36 -30.75 20.71
C SER A 38 27.65 -30.22 21.95
N ASN A 39 26.35 -29.95 21.85
CA ASN A 39 25.49 -29.80 23.02
C ASN A 39 24.31 -30.76 22.86
N GLN A 40 24.36 -31.81 23.66
CA GLN A 40 23.34 -32.82 23.83
C GLN A 40 22.02 -32.16 24.26
N GLU A 41 20.93 -32.47 23.56
CA GLU A 41 19.58 -32.15 24.02
C GLU A 41 19.26 -32.95 25.29
N PRO A 42 18.67 -32.32 26.32
CA PRO A 42 18.13 -33.06 27.46
C PRO A 42 16.87 -33.86 27.05
N PRO A 43 16.61 -35.02 27.69
CA PRO A 43 15.47 -35.85 27.36
C PRO A 43 14.14 -35.14 27.65
N ARG A 44 13.21 -35.24 26.70
CA ARG A 44 11.85 -34.71 26.82
C ARG A 44 11.04 -35.49 27.86
N PRO A 45 10.23 -34.82 28.69
CA PRO A 45 9.30 -35.51 29.59
C PRO A 45 8.19 -36.21 28.80
N PRO A 46 7.75 -37.41 29.22
CA PRO A 46 6.62 -38.09 28.61
C PRO A 46 5.31 -37.53 29.18
N GLY A 47 4.40 -37.15 28.29
CA GLY A 47 2.99 -36.94 28.65
C GLY A 47 2.49 -35.52 28.49
N SER A 48 1.98 -35.21 27.32
CA SER A 48 0.90 -34.23 27.16
C SER A 48 0.05 -34.66 25.97
N ARG A 49 -0.93 -35.51 26.28
CA ARG A 49 -1.95 -35.98 25.34
C ARG A 49 -2.76 -34.77 24.84
N SER A 50 -2.73 -34.57 23.53
CA SER A 50 -3.91 -34.39 22.68
C SER A 50 -5.05 -33.54 23.23
N ALA A 51 -4.84 -32.23 23.37
CA ALA A 51 -5.94 -31.27 23.49
C ALA A 51 -5.57 -29.96 22.77
N SER A 52 -5.69 -29.92 21.43
CA SER A 52 -6.03 -28.72 20.63
C SER A 52 -5.79 -28.98 19.12
N ARG A 53 -6.52 -29.92 18.52
CA ARG A 53 -6.60 -30.04 17.05
C ARG A 53 -7.97 -29.64 16.48
N ARG A 54 -8.95 -29.34 17.35
CA ARG A 54 -10.31 -28.98 16.94
C ARG A 54 -10.53 -27.47 16.74
N GLY A 55 -9.75 -26.61 17.40
CA GLY A 55 -9.84 -25.14 17.22
C GLY A 55 -9.16 -24.63 15.95
N THR A 56 -8.01 -25.20 15.58
CA THR A 56 -7.19 -24.75 14.44
C THR A 56 -7.84 -25.02 13.08
N ARG A 57 -8.56 -26.14 12.92
CA ARG A 57 -9.27 -26.45 11.66
C ARG A 57 -10.42 -25.49 11.34
N ARG A 58 -11.11 -24.97 12.37
CA ARG A 58 -12.25 -24.07 12.17
C ARG A 58 -11.82 -22.64 11.83
N ALA A 59 -10.74 -22.15 12.46
CA ALA A 59 -10.12 -20.87 12.11
C ALA A 59 -9.52 -20.89 10.70
N ALA A 60 -8.76 -21.94 10.36
CA ALA A 60 -8.19 -22.10 9.01
C ALA A 60 -9.27 -22.17 7.91
N GLY A 61 -10.43 -22.77 8.20
CA GLY A 61 -11.56 -22.81 7.27
C GLY A 61 -12.28 -21.46 7.11
N ALA A 62 -12.29 -20.61 8.14
CA ALA A 62 -12.85 -19.26 8.07
C ALA A 62 -11.93 -18.33 7.27
N ASP A 63 -10.62 -18.37 7.53
CA ASP A 63 -9.62 -17.58 6.79
C ASP A 63 -9.61 -17.94 5.29
N MET A 64 -9.79 -19.23 4.95
CA MET A 64 -9.89 -19.67 3.56
C MET A 64 -11.16 -19.15 2.87
N ARG A 65 -12.28 -18.98 3.58
CA ARG A 65 -13.50 -18.41 2.98
C ARG A 65 -13.34 -16.94 2.69
N VAL A 66 -12.76 -16.18 3.63
CA VAL A 66 -12.44 -14.77 3.43
C VAL A 66 -11.50 -14.61 2.24
N LEU A 67 -10.45 -15.43 2.15
CA LEU A 67 -9.55 -15.46 1.00
C LEU A 67 -10.31 -15.62 -0.33
N GLN A 68 -11.23 -16.59 -0.41
CA GLN A 68 -11.99 -16.86 -1.63
C GLN A 68 -12.93 -15.71 -2.02
N GLU A 69 -13.53 -15.04 -1.04
CA GLU A 69 -14.39 -13.87 -1.29
C GLU A 69 -13.59 -12.71 -1.90
N TYR A 70 -12.41 -12.43 -1.36
CA TYR A 70 -11.51 -11.40 -1.90
C TYR A 70 -11.02 -11.73 -3.31
N VAL A 71 -10.59 -12.97 -3.55
CA VAL A 71 -10.16 -13.44 -4.88
C VAL A 71 -11.31 -13.34 -5.88
N LYS A 72 -12.53 -13.69 -5.48
CA LYS A 72 -13.72 -13.56 -6.32
C LYS A 72 -14.03 -12.10 -6.66
N ALA A 73 -13.93 -11.20 -5.68
CA ALA A 73 -14.25 -9.79 -5.86
C ALA A 73 -13.22 -9.04 -6.72
N TRP A 74 -11.94 -9.35 -6.60
CA TRP A 74 -10.87 -8.66 -7.35
C TRP A 74 -10.50 -9.36 -8.64
N GLY A 75 -10.68 -10.68 -8.73
CA GLY A 75 -10.18 -11.49 -9.84
C GLY A 75 -8.72 -11.88 -9.67
N THR A 76 -8.32 -13.02 -10.24
CA THR A 76 -6.97 -13.58 -10.08
C THR A 76 -5.86 -12.70 -10.65
N ASP A 77 -6.18 -11.95 -11.69
CA ASP A 77 -5.20 -11.19 -12.49
C ASP A 77 -5.04 -9.74 -11.99
N ASN A 78 -5.90 -9.32 -11.06
CA ASN A 78 -5.90 -7.96 -10.50
C ASN A 78 -5.42 -7.96 -9.05
N MET A 79 -4.42 -8.77 -8.70
CA MET A 79 -3.90 -8.85 -7.34
C MET A 79 -2.37 -8.81 -7.30
N VAL A 80 -1.83 -8.05 -6.34
CA VAL A 80 -0.41 -8.04 -6.01
C VAL A 80 -0.21 -8.55 -4.60
N ARG A 81 0.75 -9.48 -4.42
CA ARG A 81 1.09 -10.00 -3.10
C ARG A 81 2.03 -9.06 -2.37
N TYR A 82 1.78 -8.86 -1.08
CA TYR A 82 2.71 -8.18 -0.18
C TYR A 82 3.23 -9.17 0.87
N PRO A 83 4.44 -8.99 1.41
CA PRO A 83 5.06 -9.98 2.29
C PRO A 83 4.52 -9.88 3.73
N ARG A 84 3.22 -10.13 3.92
CA ARG A 84 2.48 -9.97 5.18
C ARG A 84 3.18 -10.56 6.39
N SER A 85 3.53 -11.85 6.34
CA SER A 85 4.18 -12.54 7.47
C SER A 85 5.54 -11.94 7.82
N ARG A 86 6.25 -11.37 6.84
CA ARG A 86 7.51 -10.67 7.07
C ARG A 86 7.25 -9.33 7.75
N TRP A 87 6.31 -8.54 7.24
CA TRP A 87 5.93 -7.26 7.83
C TRP A 87 5.46 -7.40 9.28
N MET A 88 4.60 -8.37 9.59
CA MET A 88 4.14 -8.62 10.96
C MET A 88 5.26 -9.01 11.94
N ARG A 89 6.41 -9.48 11.46
CA ARG A 89 7.59 -9.78 12.29
C ARG A 89 8.53 -8.59 12.42
N GLU A 90 8.65 -7.79 11.37
CA GLU A 90 9.63 -6.70 11.29
C GLU A 90 9.07 -5.36 11.78
N PHE A 91 7.77 -5.12 11.64
CA PHE A 91 7.14 -3.85 11.95
C PHE A 91 6.50 -3.86 13.33
N PRO A 92 6.58 -2.75 14.09
CA PRO A 92 5.95 -2.64 15.41
C PRO A 92 4.42 -2.67 15.39
N ALA A 93 3.77 -2.40 14.25
CA ALA A 93 2.32 -2.35 14.12
C ALA A 93 1.64 -3.61 14.69
N PRO A 94 0.50 -3.46 15.39
CA PRO A 94 -0.17 -4.59 16.01
C PRO A 94 -0.69 -5.56 14.95
N ALA A 95 -0.68 -6.86 15.26
CA ALA A 95 -1.12 -7.91 14.33
C ALA A 95 -2.55 -7.69 13.79
N ALA A 96 -3.43 -7.11 14.59
CA ALA A 96 -4.81 -6.79 14.22
C ALA A 96 -4.92 -5.69 13.15
N ALA A 97 -3.88 -4.88 12.93
CA ALA A 97 -3.87 -3.86 11.90
C ALA A 97 -3.67 -4.42 10.49
N TYR A 98 -3.26 -5.69 10.34
CA TYR A 98 -3.02 -6.30 9.03
C TYR A 98 -4.28 -6.99 8.49
N PRO A 99 -4.56 -6.92 7.18
CA PRO A 99 -5.61 -7.69 6.53
C PRO A 99 -5.52 -9.18 6.84
N GLY A 100 -6.63 -9.92 6.71
CA GLY A 100 -6.64 -11.39 6.80
C GLY A 100 -6.00 -12.09 5.58
N VAL A 101 -5.76 -11.34 4.51
CA VAL A 101 -5.19 -11.79 3.23
C VAL A 101 -3.80 -11.19 3.00
N ASP A 102 -3.02 -11.72 2.06
CA ASP A 102 -1.65 -11.29 1.76
C ASP A 102 -1.48 -10.62 0.38
N PHE A 103 -2.56 -10.02 -0.12
CA PHE A 103 -2.59 -9.30 -1.39
C PHE A 103 -3.48 -8.07 -1.34
N LEU A 104 -3.26 -7.18 -2.30
CA LEU A 104 -4.05 -5.98 -2.59
C LEU A 104 -4.50 -6.01 -4.05
N PRO A 105 -5.57 -5.29 -4.43
CA PRO A 105 -5.93 -5.16 -5.82
C PRO A 105 -4.86 -4.37 -6.59
N VAL A 106 -4.62 -4.70 -7.86
CA VAL A 106 -3.65 -3.96 -8.68
C VAL A 106 -4.24 -2.64 -9.18
N ASP A 107 -5.47 -2.69 -9.64
CA ASP A 107 -6.19 -1.55 -10.18
C ASP A 107 -7.64 -1.55 -9.69
N MET A 108 -8.03 -0.42 -9.12
CA MET A 108 -9.40 -0.08 -8.77
C MET A 108 -9.65 1.34 -9.26
N PRO A 109 -10.24 1.50 -10.47
CA PRO A 109 -10.43 2.79 -11.09
C PRO A 109 -11.01 3.82 -10.12
N THR A 110 -10.49 5.04 -10.18
CA THR A 110 -10.86 6.19 -9.33
C THR A 110 -10.39 6.14 -7.88
N VAL A 111 -10.23 4.95 -7.27
CA VAL A 111 -10.05 4.86 -5.80
C VAL A 111 -8.64 4.47 -5.40
N PHE A 112 -8.03 3.50 -6.08
CA PHE A 112 -6.76 2.93 -5.65
C PHE A 112 -6.03 2.22 -6.79
N THR A 113 -4.71 2.34 -6.84
CA THR A 113 -3.88 1.49 -7.69
C THR A 113 -2.60 1.09 -6.97
N SER A 114 -2.13 -0.14 -7.19
CA SER A 114 -0.79 -0.59 -6.81
C SER A 114 0.19 -0.51 -7.98
N HIS A 115 -0.24 0.00 -9.14
CA HIS A 115 0.61 0.23 -10.29
C HIS A 115 1.27 1.61 -10.18
N LEU A 116 2.55 1.62 -9.79
CA LEU A 116 3.35 2.85 -9.69
C LEU A 116 4.40 2.87 -10.79
N THR A 117 4.45 3.97 -11.54
CA THR A 117 5.43 4.19 -12.64
C THR A 117 6.43 5.30 -12.33
N GLY A 118 6.25 6.01 -11.22
CA GLY A 118 7.03 7.19 -10.87
C GLY A 118 8.27 6.89 -10.02
N ARG A 119 8.66 7.89 -9.23
CA ARG A 119 9.85 7.84 -8.36
C ARG A 119 9.79 6.76 -7.27
N TYR A 120 8.59 6.44 -6.80
CA TYR A 120 8.39 5.49 -5.70
C TYR A 120 7.89 4.17 -6.23
N GLU A 121 8.50 3.09 -5.75
CA GLU A 121 8.07 1.73 -6.05
C GLU A 121 7.05 1.25 -5.02
N LEU A 122 6.20 0.31 -5.44
CA LEU A 122 5.33 -0.39 -4.51
C LEU A 122 6.17 -1.09 -3.42
N PHE A 123 5.77 -0.93 -2.17
CA PHE A 123 6.46 -1.43 -0.97
C PHE A 123 7.80 -0.75 -0.64
N ALA A 124 8.16 0.33 -1.33
CA ALA A 124 9.30 1.15 -0.93
C ALA A 124 9.09 1.75 0.48
N ARG A 125 10.16 1.77 1.28
CA ARG A 125 10.19 2.48 2.56
C ARG A 125 10.51 3.96 2.33
N ILE A 126 9.81 4.84 3.04
CA ILE A 126 10.02 6.28 3.01
C ILE A 126 10.13 6.78 4.46
N ASP A 127 11.14 7.58 4.74
CA ASP A 127 11.25 8.34 5.99
C ASP A 127 10.65 9.75 5.75
N VAL A 128 9.48 10.00 6.35
CA VAL A 128 8.81 11.30 6.25
C VAL A 128 9.18 12.15 7.47
N ALA A 129 9.83 13.29 7.25
CA ALA A 129 10.21 14.18 8.34
C ALA A 129 8.97 14.75 9.07
N ARG A 130 8.88 14.56 10.40
CA ARG A 130 7.84 15.17 11.26
C ARG A 130 8.41 16.19 12.26
N GLY A 131 9.46 16.90 11.87
CA GLY A 131 10.13 17.88 12.73
C GLY A 131 10.71 17.22 13.99
N PRO A 132 10.48 17.78 15.20
CA PRO A 132 11.15 17.33 16.44
C PRO A 132 10.71 15.94 16.92
N ALA A 133 9.59 15.41 16.44
CA ALA A 133 9.12 14.06 16.78
C ALA A 133 9.93 12.93 16.11
N GLY A 134 10.91 13.29 15.27
CA GLY A 134 11.67 12.33 14.46
C GLY A 134 10.96 11.96 13.16
N PRO A 135 11.58 11.11 12.32
CA PRO A 135 10.98 10.66 11.08
C PRO A 135 9.84 9.68 11.34
N LEU A 136 8.74 9.83 10.60
CA LEU A 136 7.73 8.80 10.45
C LEU A 136 8.18 7.84 9.35
N GLN A 137 8.31 6.57 9.68
CA GLN A 137 8.64 5.55 8.71
C GLN A 137 7.36 4.97 8.10
N VAL A 138 7.25 5.03 6.78
CA VAL A 138 6.10 4.49 6.06
C VAL A 138 6.53 3.54 4.94
N VAL A 139 5.61 2.69 4.51
CA VAL A 139 5.76 1.82 3.34
C VAL A 139 4.68 2.16 2.31
N VAL A 140 5.07 2.38 1.06
CA VAL A 140 4.12 2.63 -0.03
C VAL A 140 3.30 1.37 -0.30
N VAL A 141 1.98 1.46 -0.24
CA VAL A 141 1.07 0.33 -0.51
C VAL A 141 0.21 0.55 -1.75
N GLY A 142 0.17 1.78 -2.28
CA GLY A 142 -0.53 2.12 -3.51
C GLY A 142 -0.51 3.63 -3.76
N ALA A 143 -1.34 4.09 -4.68
CA ALA A 143 -1.50 5.49 -5.04
C ALA A 143 -2.94 5.80 -5.47
N VAL A 144 -3.26 7.09 -5.57
CA VAL A 144 -4.51 7.55 -6.18
C VAL A 144 -4.38 7.44 -7.70
N PRO A 145 -5.28 6.73 -8.41
CA PRO A 145 -5.14 6.49 -9.85
C PRO A 145 -5.08 7.76 -10.71
N ALA A 146 -5.73 8.85 -10.29
CA ALA A 146 -5.75 10.11 -11.02
C ALA A 146 -4.39 10.82 -11.04
N ASP A 147 -3.54 10.59 -10.03
CA ASP A 147 -2.19 11.18 -9.94
C ASP A 147 -1.26 10.27 -9.11
N PRO A 148 -0.82 9.13 -9.69
CA PRO A 148 -0.12 8.09 -8.96
C PRO A 148 1.31 8.47 -8.54
N GLU A 149 1.85 9.58 -9.06
CA GLU A 149 3.17 10.08 -8.68
C GLU A 149 3.10 11.16 -7.59
N ALA A 150 1.99 11.89 -7.49
CA ALA A 150 1.83 12.94 -6.50
C ALA A 150 1.17 12.48 -5.20
N THR A 151 0.32 11.45 -5.22
CA THR A 151 -0.50 11.07 -4.06
C THR A 151 -0.43 9.58 -3.77
N LEU A 152 0.27 9.23 -2.69
CA LEU A 152 0.58 7.84 -2.31
C LEU A 152 -0.23 7.39 -1.10
N PHE A 153 -0.71 6.14 -1.11
CA PHE A 153 -1.17 5.45 0.09
C PHE A 153 0.02 4.78 0.77
N CYS A 154 0.19 5.08 2.05
CA CYS A 154 1.36 4.73 2.84
C CYS A 154 0.93 4.05 4.15
N LEU A 155 1.49 2.87 4.43
CA LEU A 155 1.38 2.20 5.71
C LEU A 155 2.38 2.79 6.71
N ASP A 156 1.89 3.39 7.80
CA ASP A 156 2.71 3.70 8.97
C ASP A 156 3.11 2.39 9.67
N ILE A 157 4.41 2.06 9.64
CA ILE A 157 4.90 0.77 10.14
C ILE A 157 4.79 0.64 11.66
N ALA A 158 4.68 1.76 12.39
CA ALA A 158 4.60 1.73 13.84
C ALA A 158 3.16 1.50 14.33
N SER A 159 2.18 2.16 13.71
CA SER A 159 0.78 2.09 14.14
C SER A 159 -0.08 1.15 13.31
N GLY A 160 0.33 0.83 12.09
CA GLY A 160 -0.46 0.08 11.12
C GLY A 160 -1.53 0.91 10.41
N ARG A 161 -1.57 2.23 10.62
CA ARG A 161 -2.51 3.15 9.96
C ARG A 161 -2.15 3.36 8.49
N ILE A 162 -3.16 3.70 7.69
CA ILE A 162 -2.94 4.14 6.31
C ILE A 162 -3.04 5.64 6.25
N LEU A 163 -1.99 6.24 5.69
CA LEU A 163 -1.86 7.66 5.45
C LEU A 163 -1.85 7.94 3.95
N MET A 164 -2.35 9.10 3.55
CA MET A 164 -2.14 9.65 2.23
C MET A 164 -0.98 10.65 2.29
N LEU A 165 0.04 10.43 1.46
CA LEU A 165 1.20 11.31 1.34
C LEU A 165 1.09 12.11 0.04
N GLY A 166 0.92 13.42 0.16
CA GLY A 166 1.13 14.35 -0.95
C GLY A 166 2.63 14.58 -1.16
N VAL A 167 3.20 14.03 -2.24
CA VAL A 167 4.65 14.02 -2.48
C VAL A 167 5.22 15.42 -2.66
N LYS A 168 4.52 16.28 -3.40
CA LYS A 168 4.98 17.65 -3.70
C LYS A 168 4.94 18.54 -2.47
N ASP A 169 3.78 18.57 -1.82
CA ASP A 169 3.51 19.51 -0.72
C ASP A 169 3.88 18.93 0.66
N ARG A 170 4.30 17.66 0.69
CA ARG A 170 4.70 16.89 1.89
C ARG A 170 3.59 16.84 2.95
N THR A 171 2.35 16.78 2.50
CA THR A 171 1.17 16.65 3.35
C THR A 171 0.98 15.19 3.77
N LEU A 172 0.45 14.99 4.98
CA LEU A 172 0.06 13.68 5.49
C LEU A 172 -1.37 13.75 6.00
N GLU A 173 -2.23 12.91 5.46
CA GLU A 173 -3.62 12.77 5.88
C GLU A 173 -3.88 11.35 6.37
N LEU A 174 -4.71 11.17 7.40
CA LEU A 174 -5.16 9.85 7.82
C LEU A 174 -6.28 9.36 6.88
N VAL A 175 -6.07 8.22 6.22
CA VAL A 175 -7.08 7.62 5.33
C VAL A 175 -7.85 6.52 6.04
N ASN A 176 -7.16 5.63 6.74
CA ASN A 176 -7.76 4.56 7.51
C ASN A 176 -7.00 4.31 8.81
N SER A 177 -7.74 3.92 9.85
CA SER A 177 -7.19 3.59 11.17
C SER A 177 -6.31 2.33 11.17
N SER A 178 -6.44 1.49 10.14
CA SER A 178 -5.58 0.30 9.95
C SER A 178 -5.45 -0.11 8.49
N PHE A 179 -4.40 -0.87 8.16
CA PHE A 179 -4.23 -1.49 6.85
C PHE A 179 -5.33 -2.51 6.54
N LYS A 180 -5.80 -3.21 7.57
CA LYS A 180 -6.97 -4.09 7.51
C LYS A 180 -8.20 -3.34 7.01
N ALA A 181 -8.49 -2.18 7.60
CA ALA A 181 -9.64 -1.36 7.20
C ALA A 181 -9.53 -0.90 5.73
N LEU A 182 -8.36 -0.45 5.27
CA LEU A 182 -8.17 -0.14 3.84
C LEU A 182 -8.51 -1.34 2.95
N SER A 183 -7.99 -2.53 3.27
CA SER A 183 -8.26 -3.74 2.49
C SER A 183 -9.75 -4.11 2.46
N GLU A 184 -10.46 -3.96 3.59
CA GLU A 184 -11.92 -4.15 3.67
C GLU A 184 -12.68 -3.09 2.85
N PHE A 185 -12.24 -1.82 2.87
CA PHE A 185 -12.82 -0.77 2.04
C PHE A 185 -12.69 -1.11 0.55
N LEU A 186 -11.49 -1.50 0.10
CA LEU A 186 -11.23 -1.90 -1.29
C LEU A 186 -12.06 -3.13 -1.69
N TYR A 187 -12.28 -4.07 -0.78
CA TYR A 187 -13.17 -5.21 -1.03
C TYR A 187 -14.62 -4.75 -1.26
N HIS A 188 -15.18 -3.95 -0.35
CA HIS A 188 -16.55 -3.47 -0.48
C HIS A 188 -16.75 -2.53 -1.68
N PHE A 189 -15.72 -1.75 -2.05
CA PHE A 189 -15.74 -0.96 -3.28
C PHE A 189 -15.78 -1.84 -4.53
N ALA A 190 -15.03 -2.94 -4.57
CA ALA A 190 -15.08 -3.87 -5.70
C ALA A 190 -16.48 -4.46 -5.87
N LEU A 191 -17.14 -4.85 -4.77
CA LEU A 191 -18.54 -5.31 -4.80
C LEU A 191 -19.51 -4.22 -5.29
N PHE A 192 -19.28 -2.96 -4.90
CA PHE A 192 -20.09 -1.84 -5.35
C PHE A 192 -19.94 -1.59 -6.85
N VAL A 193 -18.72 -1.67 -7.39
CA VAL A 193 -18.44 -1.52 -8.82
C VAL A 193 -19.05 -2.66 -9.63
N ASP A 194 -18.94 -3.91 -9.17
CA ASP A 194 -19.54 -5.08 -9.82
C ASP A 194 -21.07 -4.98 -9.93
N GLN A 195 -21.70 -4.35 -8.94
CA GLN A 195 -23.15 -4.10 -8.91
C GLN A 195 -23.58 -2.82 -9.64
N ASP A 196 -22.65 -2.06 -10.22
CA ASP A 196 -22.96 -0.76 -10.81
C ASP A 196 -23.60 -0.90 -12.20
N THR A 197 -24.94 -0.92 -12.23
CA THR A 197 -25.72 -0.95 -13.47
C THR A 197 -25.89 0.45 -14.11
N GLY A 198 -24.94 1.36 -13.88
CA GLY A 198 -24.98 2.75 -14.34
C GLY A 198 -25.56 3.76 -13.33
N ARG A 199 -25.86 4.98 -13.82
CA ARG A 199 -26.21 6.14 -12.98
C ARG A 199 -27.46 5.95 -12.12
N ALA A 200 -28.44 5.19 -12.62
CA ALA A 200 -29.70 4.98 -11.92
C ALA A 200 -29.46 4.28 -10.57
N GLY A 201 -29.88 4.93 -9.48
CA GLY A 201 -29.73 4.42 -8.12
C GLY A 201 -28.30 4.43 -7.55
N ARG A 202 -27.30 4.91 -8.30
CA ARG A 202 -25.89 4.92 -7.86
C ARG A 202 -25.71 5.69 -6.55
N ALA A 203 -26.27 6.89 -6.45
CA ALA A 203 -26.17 7.69 -5.22
C ALA A 203 -26.74 6.97 -3.98
N ARG A 204 -27.87 6.26 -4.14
CA ARG A 204 -28.46 5.47 -3.05
C ARG A 204 -27.56 4.31 -2.65
N ARG A 205 -26.99 3.58 -3.63
CA ARG A 205 -26.03 2.49 -3.37
C ARG A 205 -24.75 3.03 -2.71
N ALA A 206 -24.26 4.19 -3.15
CA ALA A 206 -23.10 4.86 -2.59
C ALA A 206 -23.35 5.26 -1.12
N ALA A 207 -24.52 5.78 -0.78
CA ALA A 207 -24.89 6.07 0.61
C ALA A 207 -24.91 4.80 1.50
N VAL A 208 -25.39 3.67 0.97
CA VAL A 208 -25.35 2.37 1.67
C VAL A 208 -23.90 1.89 1.85
N LEU A 209 -23.07 2.04 0.82
CA LEU A 209 -21.65 1.72 0.91
C LEU A 209 -20.97 2.62 1.96
N ARG A 210 -21.20 3.93 1.95
CA ARG A 210 -20.66 4.87 2.95
C ARG A 210 -21.02 4.44 4.37
N ALA A 211 -22.28 4.09 4.62
CA ALA A 211 -22.73 3.62 5.93
C ALA A 211 -22.02 2.32 6.35
N THR A 212 -21.82 1.39 5.40
CA THR A 212 -21.09 0.14 5.64
C THR A 212 -19.64 0.43 6.02
N LEU A 213 -18.94 1.26 5.24
CA LEU A 213 -17.54 1.61 5.46
C LEU A 213 -17.33 2.42 6.74
N ALA A 214 -18.25 3.32 7.08
CA ALA A 214 -18.22 4.05 8.35
C ALA A 214 -18.40 3.12 9.56
N GLY A 215 -19.12 1.99 9.41
CA GLY A 215 -19.20 0.95 10.43
C GLY A 215 -17.91 0.16 10.61
N ILE A 216 -17.10 0.04 9.55
CA ILE A 216 -15.78 -0.62 9.58
C ILE A 216 -14.73 0.30 10.22
N ASP A 217 -14.68 1.55 9.77
CA ASP A 217 -13.69 2.53 10.22
C ASP A 217 -14.31 3.93 10.33
N PRO A 218 -14.89 4.29 11.49
CA PRO A 218 -15.51 5.59 11.69
C PRO A 218 -14.54 6.76 11.52
N ALA A 219 -13.26 6.55 11.86
CA ALA A 219 -12.23 7.59 11.77
C ALA A 219 -11.98 8.05 10.33
N ALA A 220 -12.18 7.16 9.34
CA ALA A 220 -12.03 7.46 7.92
C ALA A 220 -13.05 8.48 7.40
N PHE A 221 -14.14 8.72 8.12
CA PHE A 221 -15.21 9.66 7.76
C PHE A 221 -15.44 10.76 8.80
N ALA A 222 -14.59 10.83 9.84
CA ALA A 222 -14.75 11.79 10.92
C ALA A 222 -14.56 13.24 10.44
N ASP A 223 -13.69 13.45 9.46
CA ASP A 223 -13.45 14.73 8.81
C ASP A 223 -14.25 14.82 7.49
N PRO A 224 -15.10 15.85 7.27
CA PRO A 224 -15.76 16.09 6.00
C PRO A 224 -14.80 16.31 4.81
N GLU A 225 -13.58 16.77 5.08
CA GLU A 225 -12.54 17.03 4.07
C GLU A 225 -11.63 15.81 3.84
N SER A 226 -11.80 14.72 4.60
CA SER A 226 -11.04 13.49 4.38
C SER A 226 -11.25 12.91 2.98
N TRP A 227 -10.22 12.21 2.49
CA TRP A 227 -10.20 11.52 1.21
C TRP A 227 -11.49 10.73 0.94
N TRP A 228 -11.92 9.92 1.91
CA TRP A 228 -13.13 9.12 1.77
C TRP A 228 -14.38 9.99 1.76
N SER A 229 -14.48 11.00 2.63
CA SER A 229 -15.62 11.92 2.59
C SER A 229 -15.76 12.60 1.23
N VAL A 230 -14.66 13.12 0.67
CA VAL A 230 -14.62 13.76 -0.66
C VAL A 230 -14.96 12.79 -1.78
N THR A 231 -14.39 11.57 -1.75
CA THR A 231 -14.69 10.52 -2.73
C THR A 231 -16.19 10.20 -2.75
N PHE A 232 -16.82 10.10 -1.59
CA PHE A 232 -18.25 9.81 -1.49
C PHE A 232 -19.15 10.99 -1.88
N MET A 233 -18.70 12.26 -1.70
CA MET A 233 -19.46 13.40 -2.23
C MET A 233 -19.64 13.28 -3.75
N GLN A 234 -18.59 12.87 -4.48
CA GLN A 234 -18.65 12.66 -5.92
C GLN A 234 -19.56 11.49 -6.32
N LEU A 235 -19.47 10.36 -5.61
CA LEU A 235 -20.27 9.16 -5.89
C LEU A 235 -21.76 9.35 -5.60
N GLU A 236 -22.08 10.20 -4.62
CA GLU A 236 -23.46 10.52 -4.23
C GLU A 236 -24.04 11.71 -5.01
N TYR A 237 -23.26 12.30 -5.93
CA TYR A 237 -23.61 13.52 -6.66
C TYR A 237 -23.94 14.71 -5.75
N ARG A 238 -23.29 14.78 -4.59
CA ARG A 238 -23.37 15.95 -3.70
C ARG A 238 -22.35 16.97 -4.19
N THR A 239 -22.80 18.18 -4.49
CA THR A 239 -21.91 19.32 -4.65
C THR A 239 -21.25 19.62 -3.30
N ALA A 240 -19.93 19.78 -3.32
CA ALA A 240 -19.14 20.26 -2.19
C ALA A 240 -19.51 21.70 -1.83
#